data_AF-A0A0A1T6S9-F1
#
_entry.id   AF-A0A0A1T6S9-F1
#
_cell.length_a   1.000
_cell.length_b   1.000
_cell.length_c   1.000
_cell.angle_alpha   90.00
_cell.angle_beta   90.00
_cell.angle_gamma   90.00
#
_symmetry.space_group_name_H-M   'P 1'
#
loop_
_entity.id
_entity.type
_entity.pdbx_description
1 polymer ?
#
loop_
_entity_poly.entity_id
_entity_poly.type
_entity_poly.pdbx_seq_one_letter_code
_entity_poly.pdbx_strand_id
1 'polypeptide(L)'
;MKSNIFLTFAAALSNALGVAAAPSRASTRARLSSLGQSSAAGPNTLTNTHWSGGLLKTRGVTNVQGSFVIPSVSGQDPNDSVAVWVGIDGAGGGNCGNTLMQAGILIFGDGSIQPWYEWWPEESIQYFNENWDVAAGDNIFMQITANSTTSGVATLTNQRTNQSLTHYFTPRESPGALCEVYADWIVEAISFGNSFATLPDFGTITFTDTLANTASGTVTADSGDIINMSGYQNNNVNCRHAGSGSVSCTRV
;
A
#
# COMPACT_ATOMS: atom_id res chain seq x y z
N MET A 1 -49.75 -15.16 61.69
CA MET A 1 -49.53 -14.03 60.77
C MET A 1 -48.11 -14.14 60.22
N LYS A 2 -47.98 -14.22 58.89
CA LYS A 2 -46.81 -13.85 58.04
C LYS A 2 -45.50 -14.62 58.26
N SER A 3 -44.71 -15.04 57.27
CA SER A 3 -44.81 -15.23 55.82
C SER A 3 -43.46 -15.88 55.42
N ASN A 4 -43.47 -16.89 54.54
CA ASN A 4 -42.26 -17.46 53.93
C ASN A 4 -41.67 -16.48 52.92
N ILE A 5 -40.36 -16.22 52.96
CA ILE A 5 -39.62 -15.67 51.82
C ILE A 5 -38.36 -16.51 51.58
N PHE A 6 -38.40 -17.23 50.46
CA PHE A 6 -37.24 -17.79 49.78
C PHE A 6 -36.50 -16.64 49.09
N LEU A 7 -35.18 -16.49 49.34
CA LEU A 7 -34.32 -15.67 48.49
C LEU A 7 -33.69 -16.57 47.42
N THR A 8 -34.20 -16.45 46.20
CA THR A 8 -33.58 -16.95 44.98
C THR A 8 -32.44 -16.00 44.57
N PHE A 9 -31.23 -16.55 44.40
CA PHE A 9 -30.13 -15.84 43.74
C PHE A 9 -30.37 -15.85 42.23
N ALA A 10 -30.62 -14.68 41.65
CA ALA A 10 -30.69 -14.48 40.21
C ALA A 10 -29.27 -14.44 39.62
N ALA A 11 -28.97 -15.33 38.67
CA ALA A 11 -27.78 -15.25 37.85
C ALA A 11 -27.92 -14.09 36.85
N ALA A 12 -26.98 -13.14 36.89
CA ALA A 12 -26.89 -12.08 35.90
C ALA A 12 -26.33 -12.65 34.58
N LEU A 13 -27.17 -12.73 33.55
CA LEU A 13 -26.71 -12.94 32.18
C LEU A 13 -26.01 -11.66 31.69
N SER A 14 -24.70 -11.76 31.44
CA SER A 14 -23.96 -10.72 30.71
C SER A 14 -24.23 -10.88 29.21
N ASN A 15 -24.92 -9.89 28.62
CA ASN A 15 -25.03 -9.76 27.17
C ASN A 15 -23.69 -9.28 26.61
N ALA A 16 -22.88 -10.19 26.08
CA ALA A 16 -21.77 -9.83 25.21
C ALA A 16 -22.34 -9.35 23.87
N LEU A 17 -22.26 -8.05 23.63
CA LEU A 17 -22.47 -7.47 22.30
C LEU A 17 -21.38 -8.01 21.39
N GLY A 18 -21.77 -8.83 20.41
CA GLY A 18 -20.87 -9.33 19.37
C GLY A 18 -20.33 -8.15 18.55
N VAL A 19 -19.01 -8.04 18.47
CA VAL A 19 -18.34 -7.17 17.51
C VAL A 19 -18.59 -7.78 16.13
N ALA A 20 -19.39 -7.11 15.31
CA ALA A 20 -19.55 -7.49 13.92
C ALA A 20 -18.22 -7.27 13.20
N ALA A 21 -17.59 -8.35 12.75
CA ALA A 21 -16.44 -8.27 11.85
C ALA A 21 -16.89 -7.56 10.56
N ALA A 22 -16.15 -6.53 10.15
CA ALA A 22 -16.36 -5.89 8.86
C ALA A 22 -16.15 -6.92 7.72
N PRO A 23 -16.96 -6.88 6.65
CA PRO A 23 -16.82 -7.84 5.56
C PRO A 23 -15.49 -7.62 4.82
N SER A 24 -14.62 -8.64 4.81
CA SER A 24 -13.42 -8.66 3.97
C SER A 24 -13.83 -8.77 2.49
N ARG A 25 -13.70 -7.68 1.72
CA ARG A 25 -13.86 -7.71 0.26
C ARG A 25 -12.60 -8.32 -0.36
N ALA A 26 -12.76 -9.36 -1.18
CA ALA A 26 -11.66 -9.96 -1.93
C ALA A 26 -11.18 -9.00 -3.04
N SER A 27 -9.89 -8.67 -3.06
CA SER A 27 -9.24 -7.89 -4.11
C SER A 27 -8.59 -8.83 -5.13
N THR A 28 -8.66 -8.50 -6.42
CA THR A 28 -7.99 -9.25 -7.50
C THR A 28 -7.38 -8.26 -8.48
N ARG A 29 -6.04 -8.28 -8.64
CA ARG A 29 -5.30 -7.29 -9.46
C ARG A 29 -5.25 -7.65 -10.95
N ALA A 30 -5.36 -6.63 -11.80
CA ALA A 30 -5.09 -6.71 -13.23
C ALA A 30 -3.60 -6.46 -13.53
N ARG A 31 -3.08 -7.08 -14.60
CA ARG A 31 -1.66 -6.97 -15.00
C ARG A 31 -1.32 -5.56 -15.50
N LEU A 32 -0.09 -5.12 -15.27
CA LEU A 32 0.45 -3.94 -15.94
C LEU A 32 0.53 -4.19 -17.45
N SER A 33 -0.16 -3.36 -18.24
CA SER A 33 0.09 -3.28 -19.68
C SER A 33 1.32 -2.41 -19.93
N SER A 34 2.14 -2.78 -20.92
CA SER A 34 3.49 -2.26 -21.15
C SER A 34 3.57 -0.74 -21.07
N LEU A 35 4.42 -0.22 -20.18
CA LEU A 35 4.78 1.19 -20.11
C LEU A 35 5.42 1.62 -21.45
N GLY A 36 4.89 2.66 -22.10
CA GLY A 36 5.48 3.23 -23.30
C GLY A 36 6.83 3.89 -22.96
N GLN A 37 7.93 3.37 -23.50
CA GLN A 37 9.28 3.88 -23.28
C GLN A 37 9.66 4.94 -24.32
N SER A 38 9.98 6.15 -23.89
CA SER A 38 10.75 7.13 -24.66
C SER A 38 12.21 7.12 -24.22
N SER A 39 13.14 7.01 -25.17
CA SER A 39 14.58 6.87 -24.93
C SER A 39 15.28 8.23 -24.76
N ALA A 40 15.08 8.89 -23.61
CA ALA A 40 15.88 10.03 -23.19
C ALA A 40 16.72 9.68 -21.94
N ALA A 41 17.95 10.20 -21.87
CA ALA A 41 18.82 10.05 -20.69
C ALA A 41 18.33 11.02 -19.59
N GLY A 42 17.38 10.55 -18.79
CA GLY A 42 16.75 11.26 -17.68
C GLY A 42 15.47 10.54 -17.24
N PRO A 43 14.92 10.86 -16.06
CA PRO A 43 13.65 10.28 -15.63
C PRO A 43 12.55 10.67 -16.60
N ASN A 44 11.83 9.67 -17.11
CA ASN A 44 10.71 9.83 -18.01
C ASN A 44 9.43 10.10 -17.23
N THR A 45 8.44 10.67 -17.91
CA THR A 45 7.06 10.70 -17.42
C THR A 45 6.24 9.67 -18.18
N LEU A 46 5.69 8.72 -17.45
CA LEU A 46 4.88 7.61 -17.93
C LEU A 46 3.42 7.82 -17.52
N THR A 47 2.51 7.11 -18.18
CA THR A 47 1.08 7.12 -17.84
C THR A 47 0.58 5.70 -17.63
N ASN A 48 -0.19 5.48 -16.58
CA ASN A 48 -0.84 4.23 -16.23
C ASN A 48 -2.31 4.45 -15.86
N THR A 49 -3.14 3.40 -15.91
CA THR A 49 -4.58 3.50 -15.64
C THR A 49 -4.95 3.40 -14.16
N HIS A 50 -4.05 2.91 -13.31
CA HIS A 50 -4.31 2.64 -11.90
C HIS A 50 -3.11 2.88 -10.98
N TRP A 51 -1.88 3.01 -11.50
CA TRP A 51 -0.70 3.41 -10.72
C TRP A 51 -0.28 4.85 -11.01
N SER A 52 0.26 5.51 -10.01
CA SER A 52 0.97 6.78 -10.10
C SER A 52 2.05 6.83 -9.04
N GLY A 53 3.14 7.56 -9.25
CA GLY A 53 4.23 7.60 -8.27
C GLY A 53 5.62 7.66 -8.88
N GLY A 54 6.60 7.20 -8.10
CA GLY A 54 7.99 7.03 -8.51
C GLY A 54 8.27 5.58 -8.86
N LEU A 55 8.95 5.35 -9.98
CA LEU A 55 9.33 4.02 -10.44
C LEU A 55 10.80 3.99 -10.82
N LEU A 56 11.61 3.26 -10.07
CA LEU A 56 13.02 3.08 -10.39
C LEU A 56 13.27 1.72 -11.03
N LYS A 57 13.73 1.72 -12.28
CA LYS A 57 14.25 0.51 -12.94
C LYS A 57 15.76 0.37 -12.73
N THR A 58 16.19 -0.68 -12.04
CA THR A 58 17.59 -0.94 -11.71
C THR A 58 17.88 -2.44 -11.58
N ARG A 59 18.89 -2.85 -10.81
CA ARG A 59 19.22 -4.25 -10.52
C ARG A 59 19.63 -4.42 -9.06
N GLY A 60 19.37 -5.61 -8.52
CA GLY A 60 19.76 -5.99 -7.15
C GLY A 60 19.04 -5.14 -6.11
N VAL A 61 17.76 -4.82 -6.36
CA VAL A 61 16.90 -4.14 -5.39
C VAL A 61 16.64 -5.07 -4.21
N THR A 62 17.21 -4.74 -3.05
CA THR A 62 17.07 -5.55 -1.82
C THR A 62 16.29 -4.85 -0.73
N ASN A 63 16.10 -3.54 -0.87
CA ASN A 63 15.32 -2.73 0.06
C ASN A 63 14.65 -1.59 -0.70
N VAL A 64 13.40 -1.29 -0.35
CA VAL A 64 12.69 -0.08 -0.76
C VAL A 64 11.96 0.46 0.44
N GLN A 65 12.12 1.74 0.73
CA GLN A 65 11.45 2.41 1.83
C GLN A 65 10.98 3.80 1.44
N GLY A 66 10.01 4.33 2.18
CA GLY A 66 9.58 5.71 2.11
C GLY A 66 8.61 6.02 3.23
N SER A 67 8.45 7.30 3.53
CA SER A 67 7.46 7.79 4.48
C SER A 67 6.39 8.59 3.75
N PHE A 68 5.17 8.64 4.28
CA PHE A 68 4.17 9.60 3.85
C PHE A 68 3.24 9.99 5.01
N VAL A 69 2.66 11.18 4.91
CA VAL A 69 1.63 11.63 5.86
C VAL A 69 0.27 11.17 5.37
N ILE A 70 -0.52 10.52 6.23
CA ILE A 70 -1.88 10.09 5.88
C ILE A 70 -2.75 11.33 5.59
N PRO A 71 -3.32 11.48 4.38
CA PRO A 71 -4.19 12.59 4.05
C PRO A 71 -5.49 12.58 4.87
N SER A 72 -6.05 13.76 5.10
CA SER A 72 -7.36 13.91 5.74
C SER A 72 -8.48 13.69 4.72
N VAL A 73 -8.92 12.45 4.57
CA VAL A 73 -10.11 12.07 3.78
C VAL A 73 -11.31 11.91 4.71
N SER A 74 -12.46 12.50 4.38
CA SER A 74 -13.69 12.36 5.16
C SER A 74 -14.93 12.76 4.35
N GLY A 75 -16.07 12.16 4.66
CA GLY A 75 -17.38 12.55 4.12
C GLY A 75 -17.59 12.27 2.63
N GLN A 76 -16.76 11.42 2.01
CA GLN A 76 -16.89 10.98 0.62
C GLN A 76 -17.53 9.58 0.55
N ASP A 77 -17.64 8.98 -0.63
CA ASP A 77 -18.22 7.63 -0.74
C ASP A 77 -17.32 6.62 -0.01
N PRO A 78 -17.84 5.83 0.95
CA PRO A 78 -17.03 4.83 1.67
C PRO A 78 -16.46 3.71 0.76
N ASN A 79 -16.95 3.58 -0.47
CA ASN A 79 -16.40 2.66 -1.46
C ASN A 79 -15.23 3.25 -2.26
N ASP A 80 -15.04 4.57 -2.21
CA ASP A 80 -13.85 5.19 -2.80
C ASP A 80 -12.64 4.81 -1.95
N SER A 81 -11.52 4.49 -2.60
CA SER A 81 -10.29 4.22 -1.87
C SER A 81 -9.03 4.52 -2.67
N VAL A 82 -7.95 4.77 -1.93
CA VAL A 82 -6.60 4.96 -2.48
C VAL A 82 -5.60 4.12 -1.68
N ALA A 83 -4.76 3.38 -2.38
CA ALA A 83 -3.66 2.64 -1.77
C ALA A 83 -2.35 3.43 -1.92
N VAL A 84 -1.56 3.51 -0.86
CA VAL A 84 -0.25 4.17 -0.84
C VAL A 84 0.77 3.16 -0.32
N TRP A 85 1.77 2.83 -1.13
CA TRP A 85 2.65 1.69 -0.83
C TRP A 85 4.06 1.83 -1.40
N VAL A 86 4.97 1.00 -0.87
CA VAL A 86 6.29 0.75 -1.45
C VAL A 86 6.44 -0.72 -1.81
N GLY A 87 7.22 -1.01 -2.85
CA GLY A 87 7.32 -2.37 -3.39
C GLY A 87 8.58 -2.65 -4.21
N ILE A 88 8.79 -3.94 -4.46
CA ILE A 88 9.84 -4.47 -5.34
C ILE A 88 9.18 -5.25 -6.49
N ASP A 89 9.60 -4.94 -7.72
CA ASP A 89 9.14 -5.52 -9.00
C ASP A 89 7.73 -5.08 -9.46
N GLY A 90 6.92 -5.95 -10.08
CA GLY A 90 5.57 -5.62 -10.57
C GLY A 90 5.46 -4.73 -11.82
N ALA A 91 6.33 -3.73 -12.00
CA ALA A 91 6.24 -2.75 -13.08
C ALA A 91 6.74 -3.23 -14.46
N GLY A 92 7.37 -4.40 -14.51
CA GLY A 92 7.94 -4.98 -15.74
C GLY A 92 6.92 -5.66 -16.65
N GLY A 93 7.35 -5.99 -17.87
CA GLY A 93 6.69 -7.02 -18.68
C GLY A 93 7.32 -8.40 -18.43
N GLY A 94 6.66 -9.46 -18.89
CA GLY A 94 7.18 -10.83 -18.75
C GLY A 94 7.19 -11.32 -17.30
N ASN A 95 8.21 -12.09 -16.92
CA ASN A 95 8.26 -12.72 -15.59
C ASN A 95 8.39 -11.71 -14.44
N CYS A 96 9.13 -10.61 -14.63
CA CYS A 96 9.28 -9.57 -13.60
C CYS A 96 8.04 -8.69 -13.43
N GLY A 97 7.10 -8.75 -14.38
CA GLY A 97 5.76 -8.17 -14.24
C GLY A 97 4.75 -9.10 -13.58
N ASN A 98 5.18 -10.31 -13.18
CA ASN A 98 4.32 -11.36 -12.61
C ASN A 98 4.68 -11.67 -11.15
N THR A 99 5.43 -10.80 -10.48
CA THR A 99 5.76 -10.90 -9.06
C THR A 99 5.93 -9.50 -8.50
N LEU A 100 5.33 -9.23 -7.33
CA LEU A 100 5.40 -7.93 -6.67
C LEU A 100 5.26 -8.14 -5.16
N MET A 101 6.31 -7.80 -4.42
CA MET A 101 6.30 -7.81 -2.95
C MET A 101 6.16 -6.37 -2.45
N GLN A 102 5.11 -6.10 -1.68
CA GLN A 102 4.68 -4.74 -1.38
C GLN A 102 3.91 -4.65 -0.06
N ALA A 103 3.89 -3.45 0.51
CA ALA A 103 3.11 -3.14 1.69
C ALA A 103 2.79 -1.65 1.77
N GLY A 104 1.69 -1.33 2.42
CA GLY A 104 1.28 0.05 2.57
C GLY A 104 -0.03 0.22 3.30
N ILE A 105 -0.70 1.33 2.98
CA ILE A 105 -1.92 1.78 3.62
C ILE A 105 -3.02 1.92 2.58
N LEU A 106 -4.20 1.41 2.88
CA LEU A 106 -5.44 1.65 2.14
C LEU A 106 -6.26 2.68 2.90
N ILE A 107 -6.69 3.75 2.23
CA ILE A 107 -7.45 4.87 2.79
C ILE A 107 -8.77 4.97 2.04
N PHE A 108 -9.89 4.97 2.75
CA PHE A 108 -11.22 5.02 2.16
C PHE A 108 -11.82 6.43 2.22
N GLY A 109 -12.85 6.68 1.41
CA GLY A 109 -13.55 7.97 1.31
C GLY A 109 -14.23 8.43 2.61
N ASP A 110 -14.53 7.50 3.52
CA ASP A 110 -15.03 7.81 4.86
C ASP A 110 -13.92 8.14 5.87
N GLY A 111 -12.65 8.01 5.48
CA GLY A 111 -11.48 8.24 6.32
C GLY A 111 -10.99 7.00 7.06
N SER A 112 -11.61 5.83 6.86
CA SER A 112 -11.08 4.58 7.42
C SER A 112 -9.74 4.21 6.79
N ILE A 113 -8.86 3.62 7.60
CA ILE A 113 -7.46 3.33 7.27
C ILE A 113 -7.21 1.85 7.53
N GLN A 114 -6.64 1.13 6.55
CA GLN A 114 -6.29 -0.27 6.68
C GLN A 114 -4.84 -0.53 6.25
N PRO A 115 -3.94 -0.92 7.17
CA PRO A 115 -2.60 -1.37 6.82
C PRO A 115 -2.64 -2.75 6.17
N TRP A 116 -1.79 -2.96 5.16
CA TRP A 116 -1.79 -4.19 4.39
C TRP A 116 -0.40 -4.56 3.86
N TYR A 117 -0.27 -5.84 3.47
CA TYR A 117 0.90 -6.40 2.80
C TYR A 117 0.46 -7.39 1.72
N GLU A 118 1.31 -7.64 0.72
CA GLU A 118 1.01 -8.56 -0.37
C GLU A 118 2.29 -9.09 -1.03
N TRP A 119 2.28 -10.37 -1.40
CA TRP A 119 3.15 -10.91 -2.43
C TRP A 119 2.33 -11.42 -3.60
N TRP A 120 2.10 -10.53 -4.55
CA TRP A 120 1.26 -10.79 -5.71
C TRP A 120 2.01 -11.64 -6.76
N PRO A 121 1.36 -12.59 -7.48
CA PRO A 121 -0.07 -12.96 -7.42
C PRO A 121 -0.43 -14.13 -6.48
N GLU A 122 0.49 -14.68 -5.68
CA GLU A 122 0.20 -15.88 -4.88
C GLU A 122 -0.95 -15.63 -3.91
N GLU A 123 -0.89 -14.48 -3.24
CA GLU A 123 -1.93 -14.04 -2.32
C GLU A 123 -2.56 -12.75 -2.82
N SER A 124 -3.87 -12.61 -2.58
CA SER A 124 -4.49 -11.28 -2.54
C SER A 124 -3.94 -10.51 -1.35
N ILE A 125 -4.09 -9.18 -1.38
CA ILE A 125 -3.88 -8.29 -0.23
C ILE A 125 -4.33 -8.92 1.09
N GLN A 126 -3.40 -8.96 2.03
CA GLN A 126 -3.61 -9.36 3.41
C GLN A 126 -3.59 -8.12 4.30
N TYR A 127 -4.45 -8.09 5.31
CA TYR A 127 -4.52 -6.99 6.26
C TYR A 127 -3.87 -7.37 7.58
N PHE A 128 -3.13 -6.43 8.15
CA PHE A 128 -2.69 -6.56 9.54
C PHE A 128 -3.92 -6.47 10.46
N ASN A 129 -3.98 -7.35 11.45
CA ASN A 129 -5.13 -7.47 12.36
C ASN A 129 -4.79 -7.04 13.79
N GLU A 130 -3.59 -6.51 13.99
CA GLU A 130 -3.12 -5.95 15.24
C GLU A 130 -3.73 -4.56 15.48
N ASN A 131 -3.97 -4.23 16.75
CA ASN A 131 -4.35 -2.87 17.13
C ASN A 131 -3.18 -1.93 16.86
N TRP A 132 -3.31 -1.10 15.83
CA TRP A 132 -2.33 -0.11 15.44
C TRP A 132 -2.97 1.29 15.54
N ASP A 133 -2.48 2.11 16.47
CA ASP A 133 -2.96 3.49 16.63
C ASP A 133 -2.48 4.30 15.43
N VAL A 134 -3.40 4.57 14.49
CA VAL A 134 -3.15 5.28 13.24
C VAL A 134 -4.32 6.22 12.93
N ALA A 135 -4.00 7.44 12.48
CA ALA A 135 -4.97 8.45 12.11
C ALA A 135 -4.47 9.33 10.96
N ALA A 136 -5.38 10.08 10.34
CA ALA A 136 -5.01 11.14 9.40
C ALA A 136 -4.03 12.15 10.06
N GLY A 137 -3.04 12.59 9.30
CA GLY A 137 -1.95 13.45 9.78
C GLY A 137 -0.74 12.70 10.37
N ASP A 138 -0.84 11.38 10.60
CA ASP A 138 0.30 10.58 11.05
C ASP A 138 1.30 10.36 9.91
N ASN A 139 2.59 10.41 10.24
CA ASN A 139 3.65 10.05 9.30
C ASN A 139 3.96 8.55 9.40
N ILE A 140 3.73 7.83 8.31
CA ILE A 140 3.90 6.39 8.23
C ILE A 140 5.16 6.09 7.44
N PHE A 141 6.11 5.41 8.07
CA PHE A 141 7.25 4.80 7.41
C PHE A 141 6.87 3.42 6.89
N MET A 142 7.24 3.11 5.66
CA MET A 142 6.98 1.85 4.99
C MET A 142 8.27 1.30 4.43
N GLN A 143 8.47 -0.02 4.53
CA GLN A 143 9.67 -0.69 4.05
C GLN A 143 9.39 -2.11 3.59
N ILE A 144 9.93 -2.45 2.43
CA ILE A 144 10.08 -3.81 1.94
C ILE A 144 11.56 -4.17 1.91
N THR A 145 11.93 -5.31 2.48
CA THR A 145 13.27 -5.89 2.39
C THR A 145 13.19 -7.27 1.78
N ALA A 146 13.91 -7.51 0.68
CA ALA A 146 14.10 -8.84 0.11
C ALA A 146 15.28 -9.51 0.81
N ASN A 147 15.02 -10.58 1.55
CA ASN A 147 16.05 -11.41 2.17
C ASN A 147 16.64 -12.40 1.15
N SER A 148 15.83 -12.78 0.17
CA SER A 148 16.19 -13.53 -1.03
C SER A 148 15.16 -13.22 -2.11
N THR A 149 15.30 -13.82 -3.29
CA THR A 149 14.28 -13.68 -4.33
C THR A 149 12.95 -14.35 -3.99
N THR A 150 12.88 -15.18 -2.93
CA THR A 150 11.65 -15.88 -2.51
C THR A 150 11.32 -15.68 -1.02
N SER A 151 11.95 -14.72 -0.35
CA SER A 151 11.60 -14.36 1.03
C SER A 151 11.91 -12.89 1.33
N GLY A 152 11.20 -12.31 2.28
CA GLY A 152 11.36 -10.90 2.60
C GLY A 152 10.60 -10.48 3.85
N VAL A 153 10.57 -9.18 4.09
CA VAL A 153 9.91 -8.55 5.23
C VAL A 153 9.19 -7.29 4.77
N ALA A 154 7.94 -7.15 5.18
CA ALA A 154 7.23 -5.87 5.14
C ALA A 154 7.21 -5.25 6.53
N THR A 155 7.48 -3.95 6.63
CA THR A 155 7.36 -3.19 7.88
C THR A 155 6.63 -1.89 7.63
N LEU A 156 5.62 -1.60 8.46
CA LEU A 156 4.92 -0.33 8.53
C LEU A 156 5.11 0.24 9.94
N THR A 157 5.53 1.48 10.07
CA THR A 157 5.75 2.13 11.38
C THR A 157 5.05 3.47 11.43
N ASN A 158 4.16 3.65 12.41
CA ASN A 158 3.62 4.97 12.70
C ASN A 158 4.63 5.73 13.54
N GLN A 159 5.25 6.76 12.98
CA GLN A 159 6.32 7.50 13.64
C GLN A 159 5.82 8.39 14.79
N ARG A 160 4.52 8.70 14.86
CA ARG A 160 3.93 9.38 16.02
C ARG A 160 3.96 8.49 17.26
N THR A 161 3.58 7.23 17.10
CA THR A 161 3.41 6.28 18.21
C THR A 161 4.61 5.36 18.41
N ASN A 162 5.50 5.28 17.41
CA ASN A 162 6.57 4.28 17.29
C ASN A 162 6.07 2.83 17.30
N GLN A 163 4.79 2.60 16.95
CA GLN A 163 4.26 1.26 16.77
C GLN A 163 4.56 0.74 15.36
N SER A 164 5.05 -0.48 15.28
CA SER A 164 5.35 -1.15 14.02
C SER A 164 4.49 -2.39 13.82
N LEU A 165 4.09 -2.59 12.57
CA LEU A 165 3.52 -3.82 12.04
C LEU A 165 4.58 -4.46 11.15
N THR A 166 4.80 -5.76 11.30
CA THR A 166 5.81 -6.48 10.54
C THR A 166 5.27 -7.82 10.07
N HIS A 167 5.42 -8.10 8.78
CA HIS A 167 5.12 -9.39 8.19
C HIS A 167 6.39 -10.01 7.60
N TYR A 168 6.58 -11.30 7.81
CA TYR A 168 7.71 -12.07 7.27
C TYR A 168 7.21 -12.96 6.14
N PHE A 169 7.57 -12.62 4.92
CA PHE A 169 7.27 -13.43 3.76
C PHE A 169 8.18 -14.64 3.69
N THR A 170 7.57 -15.82 3.64
CA THR A 170 8.26 -17.09 3.50
C THR A 170 8.22 -17.58 2.04
N PRO A 171 9.11 -18.53 1.65
CA PRO A 171 9.06 -19.13 0.32
C PRO A 171 7.74 -19.82 -0.05
N ARG A 172 6.84 -20.05 0.90
CA ARG A 172 5.51 -20.62 0.63
C ARG A 172 4.50 -19.58 0.13
N GLU A 173 4.73 -18.31 0.40
CA GLU A 173 3.91 -17.18 -0.02
C GLU A 173 4.41 -16.57 -1.34
N SER A 174 5.55 -17.05 -1.85
CA SER A 174 6.17 -16.55 -3.07
C SER A 174 5.53 -17.22 -4.31
N PRO A 175 4.89 -16.46 -5.22
CA PRO A 175 4.38 -16.97 -6.52
C PRO A 175 5.51 -17.31 -7.50
N GLY A 176 6.73 -16.90 -7.17
CA GLY A 176 7.92 -17.04 -7.99
C GLY A 176 9.00 -16.07 -7.52
N ALA A 177 10.22 -16.28 -8.00
CA ALA A 177 11.35 -15.45 -7.64
C ALA A 177 11.14 -13.99 -8.08
N LEU A 178 11.37 -13.03 -7.17
CA LEU A 178 11.64 -11.63 -7.49
C LEU A 178 12.77 -11.56 -8.52
N CYS A 179 12.64 -10.62 -9.44
CA CYS A 179 13.70 -10.23 -10.33
C CYS A 179 14.65 -9.20 -9.69
N GLU A 180 14.18 -8.45 -8.70
CA GLU A 180 14.93 -7.40 -7.99
C GLU A 180 15.39 -6.28 -8.95
N VAL A 181 14.50 -5.86 -9.86
CA VAL A 181 14.80 -4.89 -10.92
C VAL A 181 13.93 -3.64 -10.91
N TYR A 182 12.90 -3.58 -10.06
CA TYR A 182 12.17 -2.35 -9.79
C TYR A 182 12.06 -2.03 -8.31
N ALA A 183 12.08 -0.74 -8.01
CA ALA A 183 11.73 -0.17 -6.71
C ALA A 183 10.63 0.87 -6.91
N ASP A 184 9.55 0.75 -6.14
CA ASP A 184 8.30 1.45 -6.39
C ASP A 184 7.86 2.28 -5.18
N TRP A 185 7.34 3.47 -5.45
CA TRP A 185 6.65 4.36 -4.49
C TRP A 185 5.34 4.82 -5.10
N ILE A 186 4.24 4.15 -4.79
CA ILE A 186 3.03 4.20 -5.62
C ILE A 186 1.79 4.64 -4.85
N VAL A 187 1.04 5.55 -5.47
CA VAL A 187 -0.37 5.84 -5.20
C VAL A 187 -1.21 5.10 -6.24
N GLU A 188 -2.09 4.23 -5.79
CA GLU A 188 -2.84 3.28 -6.63
C GLU A 188 -4.36 3.36 -6.43
N ALA A 189 -5.08 3.29 -7.55
CA ALA A 189 -6.49 2.92 -7.60
C ALA A 189 -6.59 1.38 -7.56
N ILE A 190 -6.80 0.83 -6.38
CA ILE A 190 -6.71 -0.62 -6.14
C ILE A 190 -7.86 -1.38 -6.82
N SER A 191 -7.62 -2.61 -7.27
CA SER A 191 -8.65 -3.42 -7.93
C SER A 191 -9.48 -4.23 -6.93
N PHE A 192 -10.79 -4.03 -6.92
CA PHE A 192 -11.75 -4.91 -6.24
C PHE A 192 -12.51 -5.72 -7.29
N GLY A 193 -12.24 -7.03 -7.37
CA GLY A 193 -12.79 -7.86 -8.44
C GLY A 193 -12.21 -7.47 -9.81
N ASN A 194 -13.09 -7.07 -10.74
CA ASN A 194 -12.72 -6.73 -12.12
C ASN A 194 -12.65 -5.22 -12.39
N SER A 195 -12.73 -4.39 -11.34
CA SER A 195 -12.79 -2.94 -11.45
C SER A 195 -11.80 -2.28 -10.49
N PHE A 196 -11.16 -1.20 -10.92
CA PHE A 196 -10.38 -0.36 -10.02
C PHE A 196 -11.34 0.49 -9.17
N ALA A 197 -10.91 0.83 -7.96
CA ALA A 197 -11.62 1.75 -7.09
C ALA A 197 -11.69 3.14 -7.72
N THR A 198 -12.78 3.85 -7.47
CA THR A 198 -12.81 5.30 -7.63
C THR A 198 -11.90 5.91 -6.55
N LEU A 199 -11.07 6.87 -6.92
CA LEU A 199 -10.20 7.55 -5.97
C LEU A 199 -10.97 8.64 -5.21
N PRO A 200 -10.89 8.68 -3.86
CA PRO A 200 -11.37 9.83 -3.11
C PRO A 200 -10.50 11.06 -3.44
N ASP A 201 -11.02 12.26 -3.16
CA ASP A 201 -10.20 13.46 -3.09
C ASP A 201 -9.30 13.39 -1.85
N PHE A 202 -8.10 12.86 -2.06
CA PHE A 202 -7.03 12.79 -1.06
C PHE A 202 -6.09 14.00 -1.11
N GLY A 203 -6.34 14.97 -1.99
CA GLY A 203 -5.44 16.09 -2.24
C GLY A 203 -4.08 15.64 -2.76
N THR A 204 -3.03 15.80 -1.94
CA THR A 204 -1.63 15.49 -2.31
C THR A 204 -1.01 14.51 -1.33
N ILE A 205 -0.45 13.43 -1.85
CA ILE A 205 0.41 12.49 -1.12
C ILE A 205 1.85 12.73 -1.56
N THR A 206 2.77 12.82 -0.60
CA THR A 206 4.20 12.95 -0.89
C THR A 206 4.97 11.87 -0.17
N PHE A 207 5.69 11.06 -0.94
CA PHE A 207 6.68 10.13 -0.42
C PHE A 207 7.95 10.90 -0.08
N THR A 208 8.35 10.87 1.18
CA THR A 208 9.63 11.40 1.69
C THR A 208 10.52 10.27 2.17
N ASP A 209 11.76 10.59 2.54
CA ASP A 209 12.75 9.62 3.05
C ASP A 209 12.89 8.37 2.16
N THR A 210 12.70 8.56 0.86
CA THR A 210 12.69 7.47 -0.09
C THR A 210 14.10 6.93 -0.25
N LEU A 211 14.21 5.61 -0.26
CA LEU A 211 15.51 4.97 -0.38
C LEU A 211 15.34 3.57 -0.95
N ALA A 212 16.18 3.22 -1.92
CA ALA A 212 16.34 1.87 -2.43
C ALA A 212 17.80 1.42 -2.33
N ASN A 213 18.03 0.21 -1.82
CA ASN A 213 19.35 -0.42 -1.88
C ASN A 213 19.43 -1.25 -3.16
N THR A 214 20.43 -0.94 -3.98
CA THR A 214 20.63 -1.54 -5.32
C THR A 214 22.04 -2.11 -5.44
N ALA A 215 22.31 -2.87 -6.51
CA ALA A 215 23.66 -3.34 -6.81
C ALA A 215 24.67 -2.19 -7.02
N SER A 216 24.21 -0.99 -7.38
CA SER A 216 25.05 0.21 -7.57
C SER A 216 25.14 1.09 -6.32
N GLY A 217 24.59 0.66 -5.19
CA GLY A 217 24.51 1.42 -3.95
C GLY A 217 23.10 1.95 -3.69
N THR A 218 23.03 2.98 -2.85
CA THR A 218 21.77 3.54 -2.38
C THR A 218 21.32 4.71 -3.26
N VAL A 219 20.04 4.71 -3.64
CA VAL A 219 19.41 5.73 -4.49
C VAL A 219 18.04 6.12 -3.93
N THR A 220 17.51 7.24 -4.37
CA THR A 220 16.19 7.76 -3.96
C THR A 220 15.22 7.75 -5.14
N ALA A 221 13.94 8.02 -4.88
CA ALA A 221 12.91 8.10 -5.90
C ALA A 221 13.16 9.22 -6.94
N ASP A 222 14.01 10.22 -6.64
CA ASP A 222 14.44 11.24 -7.61
C ASP A 222 15.25 10.68 -8.80
N SER A 223 15.74 9.45 -8.68
CA SER A 223 16.46 8.76 -9.76
C SER A 223 15.55 7.90 -10.65
N GLY A 224 14.28 7.75 -10.28
CA GLY A 224 13.30 6.93 -11.00
C GLY A 224 12.44 7.74 -11.98
N ASP A 225 11.76 7.05 -12.88
CA ASP A 225 10.70 7.62 -13.71
C ASP A 225 9.51 8.06 -12.84
N ILE A 226 8.72 9.00 -13.35
CA ILE A 226 7.44 9.40 -12.77
C ILE A 226 6.30 8.70 -13.51
N ILE A 227 5.33 8.16 -12.79
CA ILE A 227 4.09 7.62 -13.34
C ILE A 227 2.93 8.55 -12.97
N ASN A 228 2.17 9.00 -13.96
CA ASN A 228 0.86 9.63 -13.77
C ASN A 228 -0.25 8.59 -13.93
N MET A 229 -1.35 8.78 -13.18
CA MET A 229 -2.56 7.99 -13.37
C MET A 229 -3.53 8.75 -14.28
N SER A 230 -4.05 8.09 -15.31
CA SER A 230 -5.17 8.60 -16.09
C SER A 230 -5.90 7.47 -16.82
N GLY A 231 -7.20 7.68 -17.09
CA GLY A 231 -7.96 6.89 -18.06
C GLY A 231 -8.99 5.92 -17.49
N TYR A 232 -8.98 5.59 -16.19
CA TYR A 232 -10.04 4.78 -15.56
C TYR A 232 -10.96 5.64 -14.71
N GLN A 233 -12.26 5.72 -15.02
CA GLN A 233 -13.30 6.41 -14.23
C GLN A 233 -12.93 7.81 -13.70
N ASN A 234 -12.16 8.60 -14.47
CA ASN A 234 -11.63 9.91 -14.07
C ASN A 234 -10.66 9.89 -12.86
N ASN A 235 -10.06 8.74 -12.56
CA ASN A 235 -8.91 8.63 -11.68
C ASN A 235 -7.70 9.29 -12.37
N ASN A 236 -7.54 10.58 -12.12
CA ASN A 236 -6.41 11.35 -12.60
C ASN A 236 -5.53 11.75 -11.41
N VAL A 237 -4.26 11.38 -11.47
CA VAL A 237 -3.25 11.71 -10.46
C VAL A 237 -1.99 12.15 -11.19
N ASN A 238 -1.58 13.39 -10.93
CA ASN A 238 -0.36 13.95 -11.48
C ASN A 238 0.76 13.88 -10.44
N CYS A 239 1.84 13.19 -10.78
CA CYS A 239 3.01 13.05 -9.95
C CYS A 239 4.19 13.86 -10.50
N ARG A 240 5.15 14.16 -9.61
CA ARG A 240 6.40 14.83 -9.95
C ARG A 240 7.45 14.55 -8.88
N HIS A 241 8.71 14.70 -9.25
CA HIS A 241 9.78 14.86 -8.27
C HIS A 241 9.52 16.13 -7.44
N ALA A 242 9.68 16.01 -6.13
CA ALA A 242 9.51 17.08 -5.16
C ALA A 242 10.85 17.53 -4.54
N GLY A 243 11.96 16.97 -5.01
CA GLY A 243 13.31 17.24 -4.52
C GLY A 243 13.64 16.48 -3.24
N SER A 244 14.92 16.50 -2.85
CA SER A 244 15.42 15.78 -1.67
C SER A 244 15.07 14.27 -1.68
N GLY A 245 15.01 13.66 -2.85
CA GLY A 245 14.60 12.27 -3.04
C GLY A 245 13.09 12.04 -3.01
N SER A 246 12.25 13.05 -2.97
CA SER A 246 10.81 12.88 -2.74
C SER A 246 9.99 12.82 -4.03
N VAL A 247 8.86 12.10 -4.01
CA VAL A 247 7.87 12.10 -5.09
C VAL A 247 6.53 12.55 -4.55
N SER A 248 5.89 13.51 -5.22
CA SER A 248 4.61 14.08 -4.83
C SER A 248 3.55 13.82 -5.89
N CYS A 249 2.39 13.34 -5.49
CA CYS A 249 1.28 12.89 -6.31
C CYS A 249 -0.02 13.60 -5.89
N THR A 250 -0.65 14.31 -6.81
CA THR A 250 -1.85 15.12 -6.57
C THR A 250 -3.04 14.59 -7.36
N ARG A 251 -4.16 14.35 -6.68
CA ARG A 251 -5.46 14.06 -7.31
C ARG A 251 -5.96 15.29 -8.08
N VAL A 252 -6.37 15.14 -9.34
CA VAL A 252 -6.83 16.24 -10.22
C VAL A 252 -8.20 16.06 -10.85
#